data_AF-A0A378VY85-F1
#
_entry.id   AF-A0A378VY85-F1
#
_cell.length_a   1.000
_cell.length_b   1.000
_cell.length_c   1.000
_cell.angle_alpha   90.00
_cell.angle_beta   90.00
_cell.angle_gamma   90.00
#
_symmetry.space_group_name_H-M   'P 1'
#
loop_
_entity.id
_entity.type
_entity.pdbx_description
1 polymer ?
#
loop_
_entity_poly.entity_id
_entity_poly.type
_entity_poly.pdbx_seq_one_letter_code
_entity_poly.pdbx_strand_id
1 'polypeptide(L)'
;MDYLPDNAIMFIDESHVTVTQISGMYKGDASRKQNLVDYGFRLPSARDNRPLKFHEFEKVMPQTVFVSATPRNTKKNTPDKSSNKSSAPQGWSTPKSSSAPSPPKSTI
;
A
#
# COMPACT_ATOMS: atom_id res chain seq x y z
N MET A 1 12.60 -2.55 10.51
CA MET A 1 11.66 -1.80 11.37
C MET A 1 12.24 -1.65 12.77
N ASP A 2 13.55 -1.82 12.90
CA ASP A 2 14.22 -2.19 14.15
C ASP A 2 14.53 -0.97 15.03
N TYR A 3 14.20 0.21 14.54
CA TYR A 3 14.32 1.49 15.24
C TYR A 3 12.98 1.99 15.78
N LEU A 4 11.86 1.33 15.43
CA LEU A 4 10.54 1.68 15.96
C LEU A 4 10.30 0.90 17.25
N PRO A 5 9.64 1.51 18.26
CA PRO A 5 9.23 0.77 19.44
C PRO A 5 8.16 -0.28 19.08
N ASP A 6 8.11 -1.38 19.81
CA ASP A 6 7.21 -2.51 19.54
C ASP A 6 5.72 -2.11 19.52
N ASN A 7 5.36 -1.02 20.20
CA ASN A 7 4.01 -0.48 20.27
C ASN A 7 3.71 0.62 19.22
N ALA A 8 4.60 0.82 18.25
CA ALA A 8 4.35 1.77 17.17
C ALA A 8 3.12 1.36 16.34
N ILE A 9 2.35 2.35 15.91
CA ILE A 9 1.26 2.15 14.95
C ILE A 9 1.71 2.72 13.61
N MET A 10 1.63 1.91 12.56
CA MET A 10 1.95 2.34 11.21
C MET A 10 0.67 2.69 10.45
N PHE A 11 0.68 3.81 9.73
CA PHE A 11 -0.39 4.20 8.82
C PHE A 11 0.10 4.06 7.39
N ILE A 12 -0.66 3.34 6.57
CA ILE A 12 -0.41 3.21 5.14
C ILE A 12 -1.55 3.91 4.41
N ASP A 13 -1.26 5.10 3.91
CA ASP A 13 -2.17 5.85 3.06
C ASP A 13 -2.17 5.29 1.63
N GLU A 14 -3.30 5.47 0.95
CA GLU A 14 -3.60 4.88 -0.35
C GLU A 14 -3.13 3.43 -0.49
N SER A 15 -3.50 2.62 0.50
CA SER A 15 -2.99 1.26 0.69
C SER A 15 -3.12 0.36 -0.53
N HIS A 16 -4.11 0.59 -1.40
CA HIS A 16 -4.29 -0.13 -2.65
C HIS A 16 -3.13 0.06 -3.64
N VAL A 17 -2.50 1.25 -3.64
CA VAL A 17 -1.30 1.55 -4.42
C VAL A 17 -0.05 1.19 -3.63
N THR A 18 0.04 1.65 -2.38
CA THR A 18 1.26 1.57 -1.58
C THR A 18 1.71 0.14 -1.32
N VAL A 19 0.78 -0.79 -1.04
CA VAL A 19 1.09 -2.22 -0.84
C VAL A 19 1.64 -2.86 -2.11
N THR A 20 1.06 -2.51 -3.26
CA THR A 20 1.51 -2.99 -4.57
C THR A 20 2.92 -2.47 -4.88
N GLN A 21 3.19 -1.20 -4.55
CA GLN A 21 4.50 -0.59 -4.72
C GLN A 21 5.57 -1.26 -3.85
N ILE A 22 5.32 -1.43 -2.55
CA ILE A 22 6.24 -2.12 -1.61
C ILE A 22 6.60 -3.51 -2.15
N SER A 23 5.62 -4.24 -2.68
CA SER A 23 5.84 -5.57 -3.26
C SER A 23 6.74 -5.56 -4.50
N GLY A 24 6.71 -4.49 -5.29
CA GLY A 24 7.53 -4.33 -6.50
C GLY A 24 8.96 -3.85 -6.25
N MET A 25 9.23 -3.20 -5.11
CA MET A 25 10.52 -2.55 -4.84
C MET A 25 11.71 -3.50 -4.89
N TYR A 26 11.59 -4.69 -4.28
CA TYR A 26 12.67 -5.68 -4.29
C TYR A 26 13.07 -6.08 -5.72
N LYS A 27 12.08 -6.37 -6.58
CA LYS A 27 12.34 -6.83 -7.95
C LYS A 27 13.00 -5.75 -8.80
N GLY A 28 12.53 -4.51 -8.67
CA GLY A 28 13.11 -3.36 -9.38
C GLY A 28 14.56 -3.10 -8.95
N ASP A 29 14.84 -3.13 -7.64
CA ASP A 29 16.19 -2.93 -7.12
C ASP A 29 17.14 -4.07 -7.50
N ALA A 30 16.67 -5.33 -7.40
CA ALA A 30 17.46 -6.50 -7.76
C ALA A 30 17.88 -6.50 -9.23
N SER A 31 16.98 -6.17 -10.15
CA SER A 31 17.29 -6.09 -11.59
C SER A 31 18.35 -5.02 -11.88
N ARG A 32 18.20 -3.84 -11.28
CA ARG A 32 19.16 -2.74 -11.47
C ARG A 32 20.54 -3.06 -10.89
N LYS A 33 20.59 -3.67 -9.70
CA LYS A 33 21.87 -4.05 -9.06
C LYS A 33 22.55 -5.22 -9.74
N GLN A 34 21.79 -6.18 -10.29
CA GLN A 34 22.33 -7.26 -11.09
C GLN A 34 23.15 -6.71 -12.27
N ASN A 35 22.58 -5.78 -13.04
CA ASN A 35 23.29 -5.15 -14.16
C ASN A 35 24.59 -4.48 -13.70
N LEU A 36 24.58 -3.74 -12.58
CA LEU A 36 25.79 -3.08 -12.06
C LEU A 36 26.88 -4.08 -11.63
N VAL A 37 26.49 -5.24 -11.10
CA VAL A 37 27.43 -6.31 -10.72
C VAL A 37 27.98 -7.00 -11.97
N ASP A 38 27.12 -7.31 -12.95
CA ASP A 38 27.51 -8.01 -14.17
C ASP A 38 28.51 -7.20 -15.02
N TYR A 39 28.35 -5.87 -15.07
CA TYR A 39 29.29 -4.98 -15.74
C TYR A 39 30.49 -4.56 -14.86
N GLY A 40 30.61 -5.10 -13.64
CA GLY A 40 31.77 -4.86 -12.77
C GLY A 40 31.80 -3.50 -12.06
N PHE A 41 30.70 -2.73 -12.09
CA PHE A 41 30.61 -1.44 -11.38
C PHE A 41 30.41 -1.58 -9.86
N ARG A 42 29.94 -2.75 -9.40
CA ARG A 42 29.70 -3.03 -7.98
C ARG A 42 30.14 -4.45 -7.63
N LEU A 43 30.62 -4.62 -6.40
CA LEU A 43 30.88 -5.95 -5.84
C LEU A 43 29.59 -6.77 -5.71
N PRO A 44 29.65 -8.12 -5.79
CA PRO A 44 28.47 -8.97 -5.62
C PRO A 44 27.70 -8.73 -4.31
N SER A 45 28.39 -8.34 -3.22
CA SER A 45 27.79 -8.00 -1.93
C SER A 45 26.86 -6.78 -1.96
N ALA A 46 26.95 -5.93 -2.98
CA ALA A 46 26.07 -4.78 -3.12
C ALA A 46 24.58 -5.19 -3.29
N ARG A 47 24.33 -6.46 -3.66
CA ARG A 47 22.99 -7.05 -3.76
C ARG A 47 22.30 -7.24 -2.41
N ASP A 48 23.08 -7.40 -1.34
CA ASP A 48 22.55 -7.69 0.00
C ASP A 48 21.99 -6.45 0.68
N ASN A 49 22.49 -5.27 0.32
CA ASN A 49 21.88 -4.00 0.72
C ASN A 49 20.64 -3.75 -0.14
N ARG A 50 19.48 -4.30 0.22
CA ARG A 50 18.27 -4.28 -0.62
C ARG A 50 17.02 -3.90 0.18
N PRO A 51 15.96 -3.44 -0.50
CA PRO A 51 14.64 -3.38 0.10
C PRO A 51 14.19 -4.76 0.62
N LEU A 52 13.34 -4.73 1.63
CA LEU A 52 12.67 -5.93 2.12
C LEU A 52 11.76 -6.50 1.03
N LYS A 53 11.70 -7.83 0.96
CA LYS A 53 10.65 -8.52 0.22
C LYS A 53 9.34 -8.35 0.97
N PHE A 54 8.22 -8.43 0.26
CA PHE A 54 6.91 -8.23 0.88
C PHE A 54 6.66 -9.15 2.09
N HIS A 55 7.02 -10.43 2.01
CA HIS A 55 6.89 -11.38 3.12
C HIS A 55 7.84 -11.10 4.30
N GLU A 56 8.97 -10.41 4.07
CA GLU A 56 9.87 -9.97 5.15
C GLU A 56 9.26 -8.74 5.82
N PHE A 57 8.70 -7.82 5.03
CA PHE A 57 7.99 -6.64 5.51
C PHE A 57 6.77 -7.02 6.36
N GLU A 58 5.93 -7.97 5.93
CA GLU A 58 4.75 -8.42 6.68
C GLU A 58 5.10 -8.97 8.07
N LYS A 59 6.28 -9.57 8.25
CA LYS A 59 6.72 -10.14 9.54
C LYS A 59 7.22 -9.10 10.53
N VAL A 60 7.78 -8.01 10.02
CA VAL A 60 8.34 -6.92 10.84
C VAL A 60 7.39 -5.73 10.97
N MET A 61 6.25 -5.79 10.29
CA MET A 61 5.24 -4.76 10.29
C MET A 61 4.53 -4.72 11.64
N PRO A 62 4.53 -3.59 12.37
CA PRO A 62 3.80 -3.44 13.62
C PRO A 62 2.29 -3.28 13.34
N GLN A 63 1.48 -2.97 14.36
CA GLN A 63 0.05 -2.74 14.17
C GLN A 63 -0.18 -1.67 13.10
N THR A 64 -0.85 -2.06 12.00
CA THR A 64 -0.94 -1.21 10.80
C THR A 64 -2.38 -0.89 10.44
N VAL A 65 -2.65 0.38 10.21
CA VAL A 65 -3.93 0.89 9.72
C VAL A 65 -3.78 1.24 8.25
N PHE A 66 -4.57 0.57 7.40
CA PHE A 66 -4.63 0.81 5.98
C PHE A 66 -5.74 1.82 5.67
N VAL A 67 -5.36 2.95 5.08
CA VAL A 67 -6.28 4.00 4.62
C VAL A 67 -6.33 3.95 3.09
N SER A 68 -7.53 3.96 2.52
CA SER A 68 -7.74 4.02 1.07
C SER A 68 -9.18 4.42 0.78
N ALA A 69 -9.40 5.31 -0.18
CA ALA A 69 -10.73 5.63 -0.68
C ALA A 69 -11.34 4.46 -1.49
N THR A 70 -10.50 3.53 -1.96
CA THR A 70 -10.87 2.37 -2.77
C THR A 70 -10.26 1.10 -2.17
N PRO A 71 -10.82 0.55 -1.08
CA PRO A 71 -10.33 -0.70 -0.54
C PRO A 71 -10.66 -1.84 -1.52
N ARG A 72 -9.69 -2.23 -2.35
CA ARG A 72 -9.78 -3.43 -3.19
C ARG A 72 -9.75 -4.63 -2.26
N ASN A 73 -10.90 -5.31 -2.13
CA ASN A 73 -11.14 -6.50 -1.28
C ASN A 73 -9.90 -7.39 -1.11
N THR A 74 -9.07 -7.10 -0.10
CA THR A 74 -8.06 -8.01 0.41
C THR A 74 -8.78 -9.06 1.23
N LYS A 75 -8.55 -10.35 0.92
CA LYS A 75 -9.16 -11.52 1.57
C LYS A 75 -9.25 -11.32 3.09
N LYS A 76 -10.47 -11.18 3.60
CA LYS A 76 -10.79 -11.21 5.03
C LYS A 76 -10.52 -12.62 5.54
N ASN A 77 -9.42 -12.82 6.26
CA ASN A 77 -9.19 -13.95 7.16
C ASN A 77 -8.63 -13.45 8.51
N THR A 78 -9.17 -12.35 9.03
CA THR A 78 -8.83 -11.86 10.38
C THR A 78 -10.11 -11.49 11.12
N PRO A 79 -10.26 -11.86 12.41
CA PRO A 79 -11.50 -11.67 13.15
C PRO A 79 -11.89 -10.19 13.21
N ASP A 80 -13.18 -9.99 13.02
CA ASP A 80 -13.89 -8.73 13.07
C ASP A 80 -13.54 -7.91 14.33
N LYS A 81 -12.92 -6.74 14.10
CA LYS A 81 -13.10 -5.57 14.97
C LYS A 81 -13.50 -4.39 14.09
N SER A 82 -14.71 -4.47 13.51
CA SER A 82 -15.39 -3.32 12.96
C SER A 82 -15.69 -2.32 14.08
N SER A 83 -14.76 -1.43 14.39
CA SER A 83 -15.08 -0.17 15.05
C SER A 83 -15.24 0.89 13.98
N ASN A 84 -16.46 0.97 13.45
CA ASN A 84 -16.91 2.06 12.60
C ASN A 84 -16.89 3.35 13.44
N LYS A 85 -15.79 4.11 13.40
CA LYS A 85 -15.74 5.49 13.88
C LYS A 85 -15.44 6.40 12.69
N SER A 86 -16.48 6.65 11.91
CA SER A 86 -16.57 7.91 11.17
C SER A 86 -16.89 9.00 12.19
N SER A 87 -15.87 9.67 12.69
CA SER A 87 -16.01 10.96 13.37
C SER A 87 -15.11 11.95 12.65
N ALA A 88 -15.60 12.46 11.52
CA ALA A 88 -15.02 13.63 10.89
C ALA A 88 -15.20 14.85 11.81
N PRO A 89 -14.17 15.71 11.98
CA PRO A 89 -14.36 16.99 12.65
C PRO A 89 -15.34 17.85 11.85
N GLN A 90 -16.26 18.51 12.54
CA GLN A 90 -17.30 19.39 11.97
C GLN A 90 -16.70 20.35 10.93
N GLY A 91 -17.19 20.31 9.69
CA GLY A 91 -16.86 21.33 8.69
C GLY A 91 -16.91 20.94 7.21
N TRP A 92 -17.05 19.66 6.85
CA TRP A 92 -17.08 19.26 5.43
C TRP A 92 -18.38 18.54 5.06
N SER A 93 -19.41 19.30 4.67
CA SER A 93 -20.55 18.74 3.96
C SER A 93 -20.13 18.41 2.54
N THR A 94 -19.83 17.14 2.25
CA THR A 94 -19.71 16.64 0.87
C THR A 94 -21.04 16.87 0.15
N PRO A 95 -21.07 17.50 -1.04
CA PRO A 95 -22.31 17.58 -1.81
C PRO A 95 -22.72 16.17 -2.21
N LYS A 96 -23.96 15.79 -1.90
CA LYS A 96 -24.57 14.56 -2.42
C LYS A 96 -24.52 14.64 -3.94
N SER A 97 -23.80 13.71 -4.59
CA SER A 97 -23.90 13.52 -6.02
C SER A 97 -25.33 13.05 -6.34
N SER A 98 -26.20 13.98 -6.74
CA SER A 98 -27.47 13.63 -7.36
C SER A 98 -27.15 12.93 -8.69
N SER A 99 -27.56 11.67 -8.81
CA SER A 99 -27.54 10.93 -10.07
C SER A 99 -28.33 11.69 -11.13
N ALA A 100 -27.63 12.29 -12.10
CA ALA A 100 -28.28 12.82 -13.30
C ALA A 100 -28.75 11.63 -14.17
N PRO A 101 -29.99 11.64 -14.70
CA PRO A 101 -30.47 10.58 -15.57
C PRO A 101 -29.71 10.58 -16.91
N SER A 102 -29.38 9.38 -17.38
CA SER A 102 -28.71 9.15 -18.67
C SER A 102 -29.54 9.68 -19.85
N PRO A 103 -28.92 10.29 -20.88
CA PRO A 103 -29.66 10.74 -22.07
C PRO A 103 -30.19 9.54 -22.88
N PRO A 104 -31.34 9.67 -23.57
CA PRO A 104 -31.90 8.60 -24.39
C PRO A 104 -30.99 8.29 -25.57
N LYS A 105 -30.77 6.99 -25.83
CA LYS A 105 -30.06 6.52 -27.03
C LYS A 105 -30.87 6.90 -28.28
N SER A 106 -30.24 7.58 -29.23
CA SER A 106 -30.81 7.79 -30.56
C SER A 106 -30.84 6.45 -31.29
N THR A 107 -32.04 5.95 -31.57
CA THR A 107 -32.26 4.84 -32.49
C THR A 107 -32.29 5.41 -33.91
N ILE A 108 -31.50 4.83 -34.83
CA ILE A 108 -31.88 4.70 -36.24
C ILE A 108 -32.62 3.38 -36.35
#